data_AF-L8N4W9-F1
#
_entry.id   AF-L8N4W9-F1
#
_cell.length_a   1.000
_cell.length_b   1.000
_cell.length_c   1.000
_cell.angle_alpha   90.00
_cell.angle_beta   90.00
_cell.angle_gamma   90.00
#
_symmetry.space_group_name_H-M   'P 1'
#
loop_
_entity.id
_entity.type
_entity.pdbx_description
1 polymer ?
#
loop_
_entity_poly.entity_id
_entity_poly.type
_entity_poly.pdbx_seq_one_letter_code
_entity_poly.pdbx_strand_id
1 'polypeptide(L)' 'MRYLVYGKPHSLKGDRLGQFAVFLEGAERLVFEPSNAQILYKEDGSIDWVKVTEVCK' A
#
# COMPACT_ATOMS: atom_id res chain seq x y z
N MET A 1 -8.33 2.20 -11.91
CA MET A 1 -6.91 2.52 -11.63
C MET A 1 -6.06 1.39 -12.15
N ARG A 2 -5.15 1.67 -13.09
CA ARG A 2 -4.39 0.68 -13.86
C ARG A 2 -2.89 0.82 -13.56
N TYR A 3 -2.51 0.85 -12.28
CA TYR A 3 -1.12 1.02 -11.85
C TYR A 3 -0.81 0.13 -10.63
N LEU A 4 -1.01 -1.18 -10.77
CA LEU A 4 -0.29 -2.27 -10.10
C LEU A 4 -0.90 -3.58 -10.60
N VAL A 5 -0.58 -3.96 -11.85
CA VAL A 5 -1.09 -5.20 -12.47
C VAL A 5 -0.34 -6.44 -11.97
N TYR A 6 0.85 -6.24 -11.41
CA TYR A 6 1.76 -7.30 -10.98
C TYR A 6 1.99 -7.27 -9.47
N GLY A 7 2.35 -8.41 -8.90
CA GLY A 7 2.70 -8.51 -7.47
C GLY A 7 1.53 -8.54 -6.50
N LYS A 8 0.29 -8.84 -6.92
CA LYS A 8 -0.88 -9.06 -6.03
C LYS A 8 -0.97 -8.03 -4.87
N PRO A 9 -1.05 -6.72 -5.18
CA PRO A 9 -1.11 -5.66 -4.18
C PRO A 9 -2.24 -5.86 -3.19
N HIS A 10 -1.96 -5.69 -1.89
CA HIS A 10 -3.00 -5.69 -0.87
C HIS A 10 -2.60 -4.91 0.39
N SER A 11 -3.58 -4.24 0.99
CA SER A 11 -3.42 -3.63 2.31
C SER A 11 -3.23 -4.69 3.38
N LEU A 12 -2.38 -4.42 4.35
CA LEU A 12 -2.22 -5.25 5.53
C LEU A 12 -3.25 -4.86 6.61
N LYS A 13 -3.42 -5.75 7.59
CA LYS A 13 -4.45 -5.67 8.64
C LYS A 13 -3.81 -5.86 10.01
N GLY A 14 -4.57 -5.56 11.07
CA GLY A 14 -4.11 -5.75 12.46
C GLY A 14 -3.08 -4.72 12.88
N ASP A 15 -1.98 -5.17 13.48
CA ASP A 15 -0.84 -4.34 13.89
C ASP A 15 -0.09 -3.68 12.72
N ARG A 16 -0.40 -4.09 11.49
CA ARG A 16 0.19 -3.56 10.25
C ARG A 16 -0.77 -2.70 9.44
N LEU A 17 -1.85 -2.21 10.06
CA LEU A 17 -2.77 -1.26 9.42
C LEU A 17 -1.99 -0.03 8.91
N GLY A 18 -2.29 0.41 7.69
CA GLY A 18 -1.59 1.50 7.01
C GLY A 18 -0.48 1.03 6.06
N GLN A 19 -0.01 -0.21 6.22
CA GLN A 19 0.98 -0.81 5.33
C GLN A 19 0.36 -1.51 4.12
N PHE A 20 1.16 -1.64 3.08
CA PHE A 20 0.80 -2.30 1.82
C PHE A 20 1.87 -3.29 1.43
N ALA A 21 1.45 -4.44 0.93
CA ALA A 21 2.36 -5.49 0.50
C ALA A 21 2.17 -5.79 -0.99
N VAL A 22 3.30 -6.00 -1.67
CA VAL A 22 3.36 -6.59 -2.99
C VAL A 22 4.19 -7.87 -2.93
N PHE A 23 3.66 -8.91 -3.54
CA PHE A 23 4.31 -10.19 -3.75
C PHE A 23 5.53 -10.03 -4.68
N LEU A 24 6.66 -10.61 -4.25
CA LEU A 24 7.88 -10.71 -5.06
C LEU A 24 8.04 -12.15 -5.58
N GLU A 25 9.07 -12.87 -5.16
CA GLU A 25 9.30 -14.27 -5.50
C GLU A 25 9.10 -15.17 -4.28
N GLY A 26 8.60 -16.39 -4.50
CA GLY A 26 8.43 -17.37 -3.42
C GLY A 26 7.48 -16.88 -2.32
N ALA A 27 7.99 -16.73 -1.09
CA ALA A 27 7.23 -16.22 0.06
C ALA A 27 7.54 -14.75 0.39
N GLU A 28 8.35 -14.08 -0.42
CA GLU A 28 8.82 -12.73 -0.16
C GLU A 28 7.78 -11.67 -0.51
N ARG A 29 7.78 -10.60 0.29
CA ARG A 29 6.91 -9.45 0.09
C ARG A 29 7.72 -8.19 0.29
N LEU A 30 7.60 -7.24 -0.64
CA LEU A 30 7.97 -5.87 -0.38
C LEU A 30 6.82 -5.23 0.39
N VAL A 31 7.11 -4.69 1.56
CA VAL A 31 6.14 -3.98 2.39
C VAL A 31 6.58 -2.53 2.56
N PHE A 32 5.63 -1.62 2.43
CA PHE A 32 5.85 -0.18 2.54
C PHE A 32 4.57 0.52 3.03
N GLU A 33 4.72 1.77 3.45
CA GLU A 33 3.62 2.65 3.84
C GLU A 33 3.78 4.04 3.18
N PRO A 34 2.69 4.82 3.05
CA PRO A 34 2.77 6.16 2.48
C PRO A 34 3.64 7.09 3.36
N SER A 35 4.48 7.90 2.72
CA SER A 35 5.32 8.90 3.40
C SER A 35 4.92 10.34 3.06
N ASN A 36 3.77 10.53 2.42
CA ASN A 36 3.20 11.86 2.15
C ASN A 36 2.95 12.64 3.46
N ALA A 37 3.14 13.96 3.42
CA ALA A 37 2.84 14.82 4.57
C ALA A 37 1.37 14.76 5.01
N GLN A 38 0.45 14.48 4.07
CA GLN A 38 -0.96 14.22 4.35
C GLN A 38 -1.40 12.93 3.67
N ILE A 39 -1.92 11.98 4.45
CA ILE A 39 -2.48 10.74 3.94
C ILE A 39 -3.95 10.95 3.60
N LEU A 40 -4.32 10.62 2.37
CA LEU A 40 -5.69 10.70 1.90
C LEU A 40 -6.33 9.32 1.95
N TYR A 41 -7.58 9.31 2.40
CA TYR A 41 -8.40 8.10 2.54
C TYR A 41 -9.60 8.19 1.61
N LYS A 42 -10.07 7.03 1.16
CA LYS A 42 -11.34 6.87 0.46
C LYS A 42 -12.49 6.84 1.46
N GLU A 43 -13.72 6.88 0.96
CA GLU A 43 -14.95 6.83 1.78
C GLU A 43 -15.03 5.57 2.65
N ASP A 44 -14.44 4.46 2.21
CA ASP A 44 -14.37 3.20 2.97
C ASP A 44 -13.26 3.18 4.05
N GLY A 45 -12.56 4.30 4.24
CA GLY A 45 -11.45 4.43 5.18
C GLY A 45 -10.13 3.80 4.71
N SER A 46 -10.08 3.21 3.51
CA SER A 46 -8.82 2.73 2.93
C SER A 46 -7.97 3.87 2.39
N ILE A 47 -6.65 3.69 2.34
CA ILE A 47 -5.74 4.70 1.76
C ILE A 47 -6.03 4.88 0.26
N ASP A 48 -6.10 6.13 -0.19
CA ASP A 48 -6.20 6.47 -1.60
C ASP A 48 -4.84 6.38 -2.29
N TRP A 49 -4.43 5.14 -2.59
CA TRP A 49 -3.14 4.80 -3.17
C TRP A 49 -2.81 5.48 -4.51
N VAL A 50 -3.79 6.05 -5.22
CA VAL A 50 -3.49 6.85 -6.42
C VAL A 50 -2.97 8.24 -6.11
N LYS A 51 -3.22 8.75 -4.90
CA LYS A 51 -2.71 10.06 -4.46
C LYS A 51 -1.42 9.95 -3.67
N VAL A 52 -0.95 8.74 -3.38
CA VAL A 52 0.34 8.50 -2.73
C VAL A 52 1.45 8.75 -3.74
N THR A 53 2.40 9.61 -3.39
CA THR A 53 3.54 10.00 -4.26
C THR A 53 4.88 9.58 -3.67
N GLU A 54 4.91 9.19 -2.40
CA GLU A 54 6.11 8.86 -1.65
C GLU A 54 5.82 7.70 -0.69
N VAL A 55 6.76 6.77 -0.53
CA VAL A 55 6.63 5.62 0.37
C VAL A 55 7.90 5.43 1.21
N CYS A 56 7.74 4.88 2.41
CA CYS A 56 8.83 4.47 3.29
C CYS A 56 8.69 2.99 3.69
N LYS A 57 9.69 2.46 4.39
CA LYS A 57 9.73 1.07 4.86
C LYS A 57 9.19 0.94 6.28
#